data_AF-A0A4Q2M9U2-F1
#
_entry.id   AF-A0A4Q2M9U2-F1
#
_cell.length_a   1.000
_cell.length_b   1.000
_cell.length_c   1.000
_cell.angle_alpha   90.00
_cell.angle_beta   90.00
_cell.angle_gamma   90.00
#
_symmetry.space_group_name_H-M   'P 1'
#
loop_
_entity.id
_entity.type
_entity.pdbx_description
1 polymer ?
#
loop_
_entity_poly.entity_id
_entity_poly.type
_entity_poly.pdbx_seq_one_letter_code
_entity_poly.pdbx_strand_id
1 'polypeptide(L)'
;MSDTLANLAAGVKYFSDAATTRYLLEHYRDLPALISDKLDPEAAGRIRIVYGMASLKLPDLAPLTPTVRDSFVARNVYDITRQNLEAALGDAASLALDSIRASSDAVYGYMMENLGSYLAAVDGHANTNDSADTFTVTIEDVLKHDADRLDDVIAKASEASRISDLDDVPEAAWPALARSTRFPATFSNVTRYMTLVGSVDEDLARVLKLDGRIADADSASEEEKVALAESILASRPHLHSTVRVPLVASLGLDELLETSTIQAENGALFALLVKSNLVKDESDTYEHIENIDWQWREQFIAASSAFKNYMTPELVGDDLGNLLSSGNISKPIKLAVLDNASEYSQATDAAGRRELARFALANKRQLPLDVVEALPGARTSASTVIELLAPHLGEIDDARLFAILSALGTPYSQLTEVGRDQPKVSNTPSDQALLRSLHARGIVSTWDPHERPIVVNKRRK
;
A
#
# COMPACT_ATOMS: atom_id res chain seq x y z
N MET A 1 43.67 -31.91 -44.87
CA MET A 1 43.23 -30.63 -44.27
C MET A 1 43.99 -30.31 -42.99
N SER A 2 44.04 -31.21 -42.01
CA SER A 2 44.80 -30.98 -40.75
C SER A 2 46.27 -30.58 -41.00
N ASP A 3 47.00 -31.36 -41.79
CA ASP A 3 48.41 -31.06 -42.12
C ASP A 3 48.57 -29.71 -42.84
N THR A 4 47.58 -29.31 -43.64
CA THR A 4 47.56 -28.01 -44.33
C THR A 4 47.39 -26.86 -43.34
N LEU A 5 46.53 -27.02 -42.34
CA LEU A 5 46.31 -26.04 -41.28
C LEU A 5 47.56 -25.89 -40.38
N ALA A 6 48.20 -27.00 -40.02
CA ALA A 6 49.41 -26.98 -39.21
C ALA A 6 50.59 -26.27 -39.90
N ASN A 7 50.63 -26.29 -41.24
CA ASN A 7 51.74 -25.77 -42.06
C ASN A 7 51.41 -24.51 -42.88
N LEU A 8 50.44 -23.71 -42.45
CA LEU A 8 50.12 -22.44 -43.13
C LEU A 8 51.34 -21.51 -43.16
N ALA A 9 51.64 -20.94 -44.32
CA ALA A 9 52.76 -20.05 -44.55
C ALA A 9 52.51 -18.65 -43.96
N ALA A 10 53.55 -18.05 -43.39
CA ALA A 10 53.49 -16.68 -42.88
C ALA A 10 53.27 -15.66 -44.03
N GLY A 11 52.43 -14.65 -43.78
CA GLY A 11 52.18 -13.56 -44.73
C GLY A 11 51.26 -13.89 -45.92
N VAL A 12 50.75 -15.11 -46.02
CA VAL A 12 49.82 -15.52 -47.10
C VAL A 12 48.37 -15.34 -46.66
N LYS A 13 47.55 -14.72 -47.51
CA LYS A 13 46.09 -14.65 -47.31
C LYS A 13 45.43 -15.90 -47.89
N TYR A 14 44.79 -16.68 -47.04
CA TYR A 14 44.04 -17.87 -47.39
C TYR A 14 42.55 -17.55 -47.50
N PHE A 15 41.94 -17.76 -48.65
CA PHE A 15 40.50 -17.62 -48.83
C PHE A 15 39.84 -19.00 -48.81
N SER A 16 38.76 -19.14 -48.04
CA SER A 16 37.92 -20.34 -48.00
C SER A 16 36.67 -20.14 -48.86
N ASP A 17 36.39 -21.11 -49.73
CA ASP A 17 35.10 -21.18 -50.43
C ASP A 17 34.02 -21.81 -49.53
N ALA A 18 32.77 -21.80 -49.98
CA ALA A 18 31.65 -22.32 -49.18
C ALA A 18 31.81 -23.81 -48.81
N ALA A 19 32.44 -24.62 -49.67
CA ALA A 19 32.68 -26.03 -49.41
C ALA A 19 33.73 -26.22 -48.30
N THR A 20 34.83 -25.45 -48.37
CA THR A 20 35.89 -25.46 -47.37
C THR A 20 35.40 -24.95 -46.03
N THR A 21 34.65 -23.84 -46.01
CA THR A 21 34.03 -23.29 -44.78
C THR A 21 33.14 -24.31 -44.10
N ARG A 22 32.27 -25.00 -44.85
CA ARG A 22 31.41 -26.06 -44.32
C ARG A 22 32.22 -27.22 -43.76
N TYR A 23 33.21 -27.70 -44.52
CA TYR A 23 34.07 -28.80 -44.09
C TYR A 23 34.81 -28.47 -42.79
N LEU A 24 35.37 -27.26 -42.69
CA LEU A 24 36.07 -26.80 -41.48
C LEU A 24 35.13 -26.75 -40.27
N LEU A 25 33.86 -26.39 -40.43
CA LEU A 25 32.89 -26.34 -39.35
C LEU A 25 32.33 -27.72 -38.96
N GLU A 26 32.14 -28.61 -39.92
CA GLU A 26 31.60 -29.96 -39.67
C GLU A 26 32.65 -30.89 -39.06
N HIS A 27 33.94 -30.70 -39.38
CA HIS A 27 35.00 -31.63 -39.03
C HIS A 27 36.08 -31.08 -38.08
N TYR A 28 35.97 -29.86 -37.55
CA TYR A 28 37.03 -29.29 -36.69
C TYR A 28 37.38 -30.17 -35.48
N ARG A 29 36.41 -30.95 -34.96
CA ARG A 29 36.60 -31.88 -33.84
C ARG A 29 37.45 -33.10 -34.21
N ASP A 30 37.66 -33.35 -35.49
CA ASP A 30 38.42 -34.48 -36.02
C ASP A 30 39.78 -34.04 -36.59
N LEU A 31 40.15 -32.75 -36.50
CA LEU A 31 41.39 -32.21 -37.07
C LEU A 31 42.50 -32.21 -36.00
N PRO A 32 43.53 -33.08 -36.09
CA PRO A 32 44.64 -33.12 -35.13
C PRO A 32 45.27 -31.76 -34.84
N ALA A 33 45.42 -30.90 -35.86
CA ALA A 33 45.96 -29.55 -35.73
C ALA A 33 45.20 -28.68 -34.72
N LEU A 34 43.92 -28.98 -34.45
CA LEU A 34 43.07 -28.23 -33.53
C LEU A 34 42.97 -28.89 -32.16
N ILE A 35 42.93 -30.24 -32.12
CA ILE A 35 42.54 -31.00 -30.93
C ILE A 35 43.67 -31.75 -30.21
N SER A 36 44.80 -32.03 -30.88
CA SER A 36 45.87 -32.87 -30.31
C SER A 36 47.29 -32.43 -30.61
N ASP A 37 47.54 -31.81 -31.77
CA ASP A 37 48.88 -31.42 -32.18
C ASP A 37 49.39 -30.28 -31.30
N LYS A 38 50.67 -30.35 -30.95
CA LYS A 38 51.32 -29.29 -30.19
C LYS A 38 51.73 -28.17 -31.13
N LEU A 39 50.84 -27.21 -31.32
CA LEU A 39 51.11 -26.00 -32.10
C LEU A 39 51.77 -24.92 -31.25
N ASP A 40 52.63 -24.11 -31.87
CA ASP A 40 53.06 -22.85 -31.29
C ASP A 40 51.98 -21.76 -31.47
N PRO A 41 52.04 -20.64 -30.71
CA PRO A 41 51.05 -19.57 -30.79
C PRO A 41 50.95 -18.91 -32.18
N GLU A 42 52.03 -18.92 -32.97
CA GLU A 42 52.02 -18.31 -34.30
C GLU A 42 51.24 -19.18 -35.30
N ALA A 43 51.45 -20.49 -35.27
CA ALA A 43 50.69 -21.47 -36.04
C ALA A 43 49.20 -21.43 -35.68
N ALA A 44 48.87 -21.43 -34.39
CA ALA A 44 47.48 -21.24 -33.92
C ALA A 44 46.90 -19.90 -34.38
N GLY A 45 47.70 -18.83 -34.39
CA GLY A 45 47.32 -17.51 -34.89
C GLY A 45 46.98 -17.50 -36.39
N ARG A 46 47.75 -18.25 -37.20
CA ARG A 46 47.49 -18.42 -38.65
C ARG A 46 46.21 -19.20 -38.91
N ILE A 47 45.99 -20.30 -38.19
CA ILE A 47 44.74 -21.09 -38.30
C ILE A 47 43.53 -20.23 -37.94
N ARG A 48 43.58 -19.50 -36.83
CA ARG A 48 42.52 -18.56 -36.42
C ARG A 48 42.22 -17.54 -37.51
N ILE A 49 43.24 -16.99 -38.19
CA ILE A 49 43.03 -16.04 -39.29
C ILE A 49 42.22 -16.68 -40.43
N VAL A 50 42.47 -17.96 -40.77
CA VAL A 50 41.67 -18.68 -41.78
C VAL A 50 40.21 -18.79 -41.34
N TYR A 51 39.95 -19.22 -40.10
CA TYR A 51 38.59 -19.32 -39.56
C TYR A 51 37.89 -17.95 -39.49
N GLY A 52 38.61 -16.90 -39.08
CA GLY A 52 38.08 -15.54 -39.03
C GLY A 52 37.75 -14.97 -40.40
N MET A 53 38.58 -15.20 -41.42
CA MET A 53 38.29 -14.78 -42.80
C MET A 53 37.13 -15.57 -43.42
N ALA A 54 36.90 -16.80 -42.96
CA ALA A 54 35.75 -17.60 -43.31
C ALA A 54 34.46 -17.18 -42.58
N SER A 55 34.53 -16.19 -41.68
CA SER A 55 33.45 -15.79 -40.76
C SER A 55 32.88 -16.96 -39.95
N LEU A 56 33.73 -17.95 -39.63
CA LEU A 56 33.32 -19.11 -38.85
C LEU A 56 33.24 -18.76 -37.36
N LYS A 57 32.20 -19.28 -36.71
CA LYS A 57 32.07 -19.34 -35.26
C LYS A 57 31.97 -20.79 -34.87
N LEU A 58 32.85 -21.23 -33.98
CA LEU A 58 32.83 -22.61 -33.49
C LEU A 58 31.73 -22.78 -32.44
N PRO A 59 30.90 -23.84 -32.55
CA PRO A 59 29.84 -24.09 -31.58
C PRO A 59 30.38 -24.66 -30.25
N ASP A 60 31.58 -25.23 -30.24
CA ASP A 60 32.20 -25.84 -29.04
C ASP A 60 33.73 -25.69 -29.05
N LEU A 61 34.27 -25.06 -28.01
CA LEU A 61 35.70 -24.84 -27.80
C LEU A 61 36.37 -25.95 -26.98
N ALA A 62 35.61 -26.80 -26.29
CA ALA A 62 36.15 -27.80 -25.36
C ALA A 62 37.12 -28.80 -26.02
N PRO A 63 36.90 -29.29 -27.26
CA PRO A 63 37.82 -30.23 -27.91
C PRO A 63 39.18 -29.62 -28.26
N LEU A 64 39.30 -28.30 -28.32
CA LEU A 64 40.51 -27.62 -28.79
C LEU A 64 41.63 -27.71 -27.75
N THR A 65 42.87 -27.81 -28.24
CA THR A 65 44.06 -27.62 -27.41
C THR A 65 44.08 -26.20 -26.81
N PRO A 66 44.68 -26.00 -25.63
CA PRO A 66 44.71 -24.68 -24.98
C PRO A 66 45.27 -23.57 -25.89
N THR A 67 46.38 -23.83 -26.60
CA THR A 67 47.01 -22.83 -27.49
C THR A 67 46.10 -22.41 -28.65
N VAL A 68 45.34 -23.35 -29.22
CA VAL A 68 44.39 -23.05 -30.29
C VAL A 68 43.17 -22.31 -29.71
N ARG A 69 42.67 -22.75 -28.55
CA ARG A 69 41.56 -22.12 -27.85
C ARG A 69 41.85 -20.65 -27.53
N ASP A 70 42.99 -20.36 -26.91
CA ASP A 70 43.41 -18.99 -26.55
C ASP A 70 43.48 -18.10 -27.80
N SER A 71 44.02 -18.64 -28.90
CA SER A 71 44.08 -17.93 -30.18
C SER A 71 42.68 -17.60 -30.70
N PHE A 72 41.76 -18.57 -30.70
CA PHE A 72 40.38 -18.40 -31.18
C PHE A 72 39.59 -17.44 -30.30
N VAL A 73 39.76 -17.52 -28.98
CA VAL A 73 39.14 -16.61 -28.01
C VAL A 73 39.59 -15.18 -28.25
N ALA A 74 40.89 -14.94 -28.50
CA ALA A 74 41.45 -13.61 -28.74
C ALA A 74 40.91 -12.90 -30.00
N ARG A 75 40.17 -13.59 -30.88
CA ARG A 75 39.47 -12.99 -32.03
C ARG A 75 38.00 -13.42 -32.13
N ASN A 76 37.41 -13.83 -31.01
CA ASN A 76 35.98 -14.11 -30.89
C ASN A 76 35.49 -15.16 -31.90
N VAL A 77 36.28 -16.20 -32.21
CA VAL A 77 35.97 -17.20 -33.27
C VAL A 77 35.12 -18.36 -32.72
N TYR A 78 34.09 -18.04 -31.93
CA TYR A 78 33.22 -19.01 -31.27
C TYR A 78 31.81 -18.45 -31.06
N ASP A 79 30.81 -19.33 -31.00
CA ASP A 79 29.44 -18.95 -30.66
C ASP A 79 29.33 -18.67 -29.16
N ILE A 80 28.56 -17.66 -28.79
CA ILE A 80 28.31 -17.33 -27.38
C ILE A 80 27.33 -18.35 -26.82
N THR A 81 27.88 -19.38 -26.18
CA THR A 81 27.16 -20.41 -25.44
C THR A 81 27.80 -20.53 -24.07
N ARG A 82 27.05 -21.00 -23.06
CA ARG A 82 27.56 -21.22 -21.71
C ARG A 82 28.87 -22.02 -21.72
N GLN A 83 28.88 -23.15 -22.42
CA GLN A 83 30.03 -24.06 -22.50
C GLN A 83 31.26 -23.38 -23.12
N ASN A 84 31.07 -22.52 -24.13
CA ASN A 84 32.17 -21.79 -24.73
C ASN A 84 32.70 -20.68 -23.83
N LEU A 85 31.85 -20.02 -23.05
CA LEU A 85 32.30 -19.03 -22.07
C LEU A 85 33.10 -19.68 -20.95
N GLU A 86 32.62 -20.80 -20.40
CA GLU A 86 33.36 -21.63 -19.43
C GLU A 86 34.71 -22.08 -20.01
N ALA A 87 34.73 -22.56 -21.27
CA ALA A 87 35.97 -22.97 -21.93
C ALA A 87 36.94 -21.80 -22.19
N ALA A 88 36.43 -20.59 -22.45
CA ALA A 88 37.21 -19.39 -22.76
C ALA A 88 37.79 -18.70 -21.52
N LEU A 89 37.09 -18.77 -20.39
CA LEU A 89 37.46 -18.12 -19.12
C LEU A 89 38.08 -19.09 -18.11
N GLY A 90 37.82 -20.39 -18.28
CA GLY A 90 38.17 -21.46 -17.35
C GLY A 90 36.99 -21.87 -16.47
N ASP A 91 36.94 -23.16 -16.10
CA ASP A 91 35.78 -23.79 -15.43
C ASP A 91 35.41 -23.19 -14.07
N ALA A 92 36.31 -22.45 -13.42
CA ALA A 92 36.09 -21.83 -12.11
C ALA A 92 35.70 -20.34 -12.19
N ALA A 93 35.71 -19.74 -13.39
CA ALA A 93 35.39 -18.33 -13.55
C ALA A 93 33.88 -18.10 -13.52
N SER A 94 33.46 -17.04 -12.82
CA SER A 94 32.07 -16.57 -12.92
C SER A 94 31.81 -16.03 -14.33
N LEU A 95 30.59 -16.28 -14.82
CA LEU A 95 30.12 -15.77 -16.11
C LEU A 95 29.48 -14.38 -15.99
N ALA A 96 29.49 -13.76 -14.81
CA ALA A 96 29.01 -12.40 -14.62
C ALA A 96 29.90 -11.38 -15.35
N LEU A 97 29.32 -10.31 -15.87
CA LEU A 97 29.99 -9.32 -16.72
C LEU A 97 31.19 -8.66 -16.03
N ASP A 98 31.06 -8.33 -14.75
CA ASP A 98 32.13 -7.80 -13.91
C ASP A 98 33.30 -8.77 -13.75
N SER A 99 32.99 -10.06 -13.54
CA SER A 99 33.98 -11.13 -13.46
C SER A 99 34.66 -11.40 -14.80
N ILE A 100 33.89 -11.40 -15.90
CA ILE A 100 34.42 -11.54 -17.26
C ILE A 100 35.37 -10.39 -17.57
N ARG A 101 35.00 -9.15 -17.25
CA ARG A 101 35.84 -7.96 -17.43
C ARG A 101 37.14 -8.06 -16.66
N ALA A 102 37.09 -8.47 -15.39
CA ALA A 102 38.29 -8.64 -14.57
C ALA A 102 39.23 -9.72 -15.13
N SER A 103 38.68 -10.72 -15.82
CA SER A 103 39.44 -11.87 -16.35
C SER A 103 39.96 -11.65 -17.77
N SER A 104 39.17 -11.03 -18.65
CA SER A 104 39.52 -10.86 -20.07
C SER A 104 38.72 -9.74 -20.74
N ASP A 105 39.40 -8.61 -21.02
CA ASP A 105 38.85 -7.49 -21.79
C ASP A 105 38.34 -7.92 -23.18
N ALA A 106 39.00 -8.90 -23.81
CA ALA A 106 38.63 -9.38 -25.14
C ALA A 106 37.29 -10.12 -25.12
N VAL A 107 37.09 -11.02 -24.14
CA VAL A 107 35.82 -11.74 -23.96
C VAL A 107 34.73 -10.77 -23.53
N TYR A 108 35.03 -9.86 -22.61
CA TYR A 108 34.09 -8.82 -22.17
C TYR A 108 33.60 -7.96 -23.33
N GLY A 109 34.52 -7.43 -24.15
CA GLY A 109 34.18 -6.66 -25.35
C GLY A 109 33.31 -7.47 -26.32
N TYR A 110 33.59 -8.77 -26.47
CA TYR A 110 32.75 -9.62 -27.31
C TYR A 110 31.33 -9.78 -26.77
N MET A 111 31.17 -9.91 -25.45
CA MET A 111 29.86 -9.97 -24.81
C MET A 111 29.10 -8.65 -24.98
N MET A 112 29.77 -7.51 -24.78
CA MET A 112 29.17 -6.17 -24.96
C MET A 112 28.68 -5.94 -26.39
N GLU A 113 29.44 -6.39 -27.39
CA GLU A 113 29.02 -6.31 -28.80
C GLU A 113 27.82 -7.24 -29.14
N ASN A 114 27.54 -8.24 -28.30
CA ASN A 114 26.56 -9.30 -28.58
C ASN A 114 25.71 -9.62 -27.34
N LEU A 115 25.29 -8.58 -26.62
CA LEU A 115 24.73 -8.70 -25.27
C LEU A 115 23.50 -9.62 -25.21
N GLY A 116 22.63 -9.58 -26.23
CA GLY A 116 21.49 -10.49 -26.32
C GLY A 116 21.86 -11.98 -26.39
N SER A 117 22.96 -12.32 -27.08
CA SER A 117 23.43 -13.71 -27.16
C SER A 117 24.08 -14.15 -25.84
N TYR A 118 24.81 -13.24 -25.19
CA TYR A 118 25.33 -13.46 -23.85
C TYR A 118 24.19 -13.71 -22.84
N LEU A 119 23.18 -12.85 -22.80
CA LEU A 119 22.04 -12.97 -21.91
C LEU A 119 21.29 -14.30 -22.10
N ALA A 120 21.15 -14.76 -23.35
CA ALA A 120 20.57 -16.07 -23.65
C ALA A 120 21.46 -17.23 -23.17
N ALA A 121 22.79 -17.09 -23.24
CA ALA A 121 23.73 -18.11 -22.82
C ALA A 121 23.79 -18.28 -21.29
N VAL A 122 23.65 -17.19 -20.52
CA VAL A 122 23.73 -17.23 -19.05
C VAL A 122 22.36 -17.37 -18.35
N ASP A 123 21.25 -17.26 -19.09
CA ASP A 123 19.90 -17.26 -18.54
C ASP A 123 19.64 -18.49 -17.65
N GLY A 124 19.23 -18.25 -16.40
CA GLY A 124 18.95 -19.30 -15.41
C GLY A 124 20.18 -20.05 -14.89
N HIS A 125 21.40 -19.67 -15.28
CA HIS A 125 22.63 -20.38 -14.93
C HIS A 125 23.68 -19.52 -14.21
N ALA A 126 23.73 -18.23 -14.50
CA ALA A 126 24.64 -17.29 -13.84
C ALA A 126 24.00 -15.91 -13.69
N ASN A 127 24.49 -15.14 -12.72
CA ASN A 127 24.14 -13.73 -12.59
C ASN A 127 24.81 -12.94 -13.71
N THR A 128 24.22 -11.80 -14.08
CA THR A 128 24.82 -10.89 -15.05
C THR A 128 25.86 -9.95 -14.43
N ASN A 129 25.81 -9.75 -13.12
CA ASN A 129 26.78 -8.99 -12.31
C ASN A 129 26.81 -9.62 -10.91
N ASP A 130 27.98 -9.77 -10.30
CA ASP A 130 28.13 -10.44 -9.01
C ASP A 130 28.30 -9.46 -7.83
N SER A 131 28.99 -8.33 -8.02
CA SER A 131 29.37 -7.42 -6.94
C SER A 131 28.71 -6.03 -7.04
N ALA A 132 28.39 -5.43 -5.88
CA ALA A 132 27.96 -4.04 -5.80
C ALA A 132 29.02 -3.06 -6.36
N ASP A 133 30.30 -3.30 -6.04
CA ASP A 133 31.41 -2.38 -6.33
C ASP A 133 31.60 -2.10 -7.83
N THR A 134 31.23 -3.06 -8.67
CA THR A 134 31.38 -3.03 -10.13
C THR A 134 30.07 -2.74 -10.85
N PHE A 135 28.95 -2.71 -10.12
CA PHE A 135 27.62 -2.67 -10.73
C PHE A 135 27.37 -1.38 -11.50
N THR A 136 27.80 -0.24 -10.97
CA THR A 136 27.77 1.06 -11.67
C THR A 136 28.45 0.97 -13.03
N VAL A 137 29.66 0.40 -13.08
CA VAL A 137 30.42 0.33 -14.33
C VAL A 137 29.77 -0.64 -15.33
N THR A 138 29.21 -1.75 -14.85
CA THR A 138 28.42 -2.67 -15.69
C THR A 138 27.20 -1.96 -16.30
N ILE A 139 26.49 -1.14 -15.52
CA ILE A 139 25.33 -0.35 -16.00
C ILE A 139 25.76 0.65 -17.07
N GLU A 140 26.83 1.41 -16.83
CA GLU A 140 27.35 2.40 -17.77
C GLU A 140 27.77 1.77 -19.10
N ASP A 141 28.48 0.64 -19.05
CA ASP A 141 28.90 -0.07 -20.24
C ASP A 141 27.69 -0.60 -21.02
N VAL A 142 26.70 -1.19 -20.35
CA VAL A 142 25.48 -1.68 -21.01
C VAL A 142 24.69 -0.54 -21.64
N LEU A 143 24.53 0.60 -20.95
CA LEU A 143 23.87 1.79 -21.51
C LEU A 143 24.59 2.30 -22.77
N LYS A 144 25.92 2.24 -22.80
CA LYS A 144 26.72 2.68 -23.95
C LYS A 144 26.61 1.73 -25.15
N HIS A 145 26.46 0.44 -24.90
CA HIS A 145 26.51 -0.60 -25.94
C HIS A 145 25.13 -1.04 -26.43
N ASP A 146 24.19 -1.30 -25.53
CA ASP A 146 22.85 -1.81 -25.83
C ASP A 146 21.87 -1.48 -24.68
N ALA A 147 21.42 -0.21 -24.65
CA ALA A 147 20.54 0.29 -23.60
C ALA A 147 19.21 -0.47 -23.49
N ASP A 148 18.71 -1.04 -24.60
CA ASP A 148 17.46 -1.81 -24.64
C ASP A 148 17.54 -3.11 -23.80
N ARG A 149 18.75 -3.55 -23.44
CA ARG A 149 19.02 -4.74 -22.64
C ARG A 149 19.34 -4.45 -21.18
N LEU A 150 19.31 -3.18 -20.76
CA LEU A 150 19.65 -2.80 -19.41
C LEU A 150 18.74 -3.48 -18.37
N ASP A 151 17.43 -3.51 -18.62
CA ASP A 151 16.45 -4.17 -17.74
C ASP A 151 16.79 -5.64 -17.54
N ASP A 152 17.11 -6.36 -18.61
CA ASP A 152 17.49 -7.78 -18.56
C ASP A 152 18.76 -8.00 -17.74
N VAL A 153 19.74 -7.11 -17.88
CA VAL A 153 21.00 -7.16 -17.12
C VAL A 153 20.73 -6.90 -15.65
N ILE A 154 20.03 -5.82 -15.29
CA ILE A 154 19.79 -5.45 -13.89
C ILE A 154 18.92 -6.51 -13.18
N ALA A 155 17.87 -7.00 -13.85
CA ALA A 155 16.95 -7.98 -13.27
C ALA A 155 17.63 -9.32 -12.93
N LYS A 156 18.64 -9.71 -13.72
CA LYS A 156 19.41 -10.96 -13.57
C LYS A 156 20.73 -10.77 -12.81
N ALA A 157 21.00 -9.58 -12.31
CA ALA A 157 22.16 -9.33 -11.46
C ALA A 157 21.97 -9.98 -10.09
N SER A 158 23.08 -10.30 -9.41
CA SER A 158 23.06 -10.86 -8.07
C SER A 158 22.28 -9.97 -7.08
N GLU A 159 21.77 -10.54 -6.00
CA GLU A 159 21.11 -9.74 -4.95
C GLU A 159 22.07 -8.72 -4.28
N ALA A 160 23.38 -8.99 -4.32
CA ALA A 160 24.40 -8.09 -3.82
C ALA A 160 24.62 -6.88 -4.75
N SER A 161 24.23 -6.98 -6.02
CA SER A 161 24.37 -5.90 -7.01
C SER A 161 23.35 -4.80 -6.75
N ARG A 162 23.66 -3.92 -5.80
CA ARG A 162 22.82 -2.77 -5.43
C ARG A 162 23.62 -1.48 -5.50
N ILE A 163 22.94 -0.42 -5.94
CA ILE A 163 23.44 0.94 -5.96
C ILE A 163 23.05 1.60 -4.63
N SER A 164 24.03 2.20 -3.96
CA SER A 164 23.81 2.88 -2.68
C SER A 164 23.19 4.26 -2.88
N ASP A 165 23.76 5.06 -3.80
CA ASP A 165 23.29 6.39 -4.17
C ASP A 165 22.98 6.44 -5.68
N LEU A 166 21.77 6.85 -6.04
CA LEU A 166 21.35 6.98 -7.44
C LEU A 166 22.17 8.02 -8.21
N ASP A 167 22.82 8.97 -7.53
CA ASP A 167 23.70 9.97 -8.17
C ASP A 167 24.96 9.34 -8.78
N ASP A 168 25.34 8.14 -8.33
CA ASP A 168 26.51 7.41 -8.84
C ASP A 168 26.24 6.74 -10.20
N VAL A 169 25.01 6.76 -10.69
CA VAL A 169 24.61 6.08 -11.94
C VAL A 169 23.79 6.99 -12.86
N PRO A 170 23.87 6.82 -14.19
CA PRO A 170 23.09 7.63 -15.13
C PRO A 170 21.57 7.53 -14.89
N GLU A 171 20.87 8.66 -14.97
CA GLU A 171 19.40 8.77 -14.77
C GLU A 171 18.60 7.77 -15.64
N ALA A 172 19.10 7.46 -16.84
CA ALA A 172 18.49 6.49 -17.75
C ALA A 172 18.36 5.08 -17.14
N ALA A 173 19.18 4.73 -16.15
CA ALA A 173 19.13 3.44 -15.45
C ALA A 173 18.14 3.40 -14.28
N TRP A 174 17.70 4.55 -13.77
CA TRP A 174 16.94 4.60 -12.52
C TRP A 174 15.63 3.80 -12.57
N PRO A 175 14.79 3.86 -13.63
CA PRO A 175 13.57 3.05 -13.69
C PRO A 175 13.85 1.55 -13.66
N ALA A 176 14.89 1.09 -14.35
CA ALA A 176 15.31 -0.31 -14.37
C ALA A 176 15.78 -0.80 -12.99
N LEU A 177 16.56 0.05 -12.31
CA LEU A 177 17.00 -0.18 -10.94
C LEU A 177 15.82 -0.21 -9.96
N ALA A 178 14.84 0.69 -10.10
CA ALA A 178 13.66 0.73 -9.25
C ALA A 178 12.75 -0.49 -9.45
N ARG A 179 12.49 -0.86 -10.72
CA ARG A 179 11.72 -2.06 -11.10
C ARG A 179 12.27 -3.33 -10.47
N SER A 180 13.60 -3.42 -10.41
CA SER A 180 14.35 -4.55 -9.85
C SER A 180 14.78 -4.34 -8.39
N THR A 181 14.30 -3.27 -7.75
CA THR A 181 14.60 -2.89 -6.36
C THR A 181 16.09 -2.94 -6.00
N ARG A 182 16.94 -2.35 -6.85
CA ARG A 182 18.40 -2.38 -6.75
C ARG A 182 19.01 -1.16 -6.09
N PHE A 183 18.23 -0.35 -5.38
CA PHE A 183 18.71 0.69 -4.48
C PHE A 183 17.84 0.76 -3.22
N PRO A 184 18.36 1.25 -2.09
CA PRO A 184 17.57 1.44 -0.88
C PRO A 184 16.71 2.71 -0.94
N ALA A 185 15.58 2.70 -0.26
CA ALA A 185 14.71 3.85 -0.02
C ALA A 185 15.35 4.84 0.98
N THR A 186 16.44 5.49 0.61
CA THR A 186 16.98 6.64 1.36
C THR A 186 16.27 7.92 0.94
N PHE A 187 16.29 8.95 1.78
CA PHE A 187 15.70 10.24 1.47
C PHE A 187 16.23 10.81 0.14
N SER A 188 17.55 10.77 -0.05
CA SER A 188 18.22 11.21 -1.30
C SER A 188 17.73 10.42 -2.52
N ASN A 189 17.73 9.08 -2.45
CA ASN A 189 17.34 8.25 -3.61
C ASN A 189 15.87 8.45 -3.99
N VAL A 190 14.98 8.51 -3.00
CA VAL A 190 13.54 8.70 -3.23
C VAL A 190 13.27 10.07 -3.86
N THR A 191 13.83 11.14 -3.30
CA THR A 191 13.60 12.51 -3.82
C THR A 191 14.20 12.71 -5.21
N ARG A 192 15.39 12.17 -5.48
CA ARG A 192 16.02 12.21 -6.81
C ARG A 192 15.19 11.46 -7.85
N TYR A 193 14.81 10.22 -7.55
CA TYR A 193 13.95 9.44 -8.45
C TYR A 193 12.65 10.19 -8.76
N MET A 194 12.03 10.76 -7.73
CA MET A 194 10.82 11.56 -7.88
C MET A 194 11.02 12.85 -8.68
N THR A 195 12.20 13.46 -8.63
CA THR A 195 12.52 14.64 -9.46
C THR A 195 12.56 14.26 -10.94
N LEU A 196 13.06 13.06 -11.28
CA LEU A 196 13.09 12.56 -12.65
C LEU A 196 11.69 12.18 -13.17
N VAL A 197 10.94 11.40 -12.39
CA VAL A 197 9.64 10.82 -12.82
C VAL A 197 8.45 11.75 -12.54
N GLY A 198 8.60 12.67 -11.60
CA GLY A 198 7.59 13.65 -11.18
C GLY A 198 6.65 13.18 -10.07
N SER A 199 6.57 11.87 -9.79
CA SER A 199 5.73 11.32 -8.71
C SER A 199 6.18 9.91 -8.30
N VAL A 200 5.56 9.36 -7.26
CA VAL A 200 5.71 7.95 -6.92
C VAL A 200 4.97 7.10 -7.96
N ASP A 201 5.73 6.45 -8.84
CA ASP A 201 5.24 5.52 -9.86
C ASP A 201 5.22 4.07 -9.35
N GLU A 202 4.89 3.12 -10.23
CA GLU A 202 4.85 1.69 -9.88
C GLU A 202 6.23 1.14 -9.47
N ASP A 203 7.30 1.62 -10.10
CA ASP A 203 8.66 1.12 -9.90
C ASP A 203 9.23 1.60 -8.56
N LEU A 204 9.12 2.90 -8.25
CA LEU A 204 9.48 3.43 -6.93
C LEU A 204 8.61 2.83 -5.82
N ALA A 205 7.31 2.59 -6.09
CA ALA A 205 6.44 1.94 -5.13
C ALA A 205 6.92 0.52 -4.75
N ARG A 206 7.62 -0.20 -5.63
CA ARG A 206 8.23 -1.51 -5.29
C ARG A 206 9.37 -1.35 -4.29
N VAL A 207 10.25 -0.37 -4.52
CA VAL A 207 11.36 -0.03 -3.61
C VAL A 207 10.81 0.34 -2.23
N LEU A 208 9.85 1.25 -2.18
CA LEU A 208 9.23 1.72 -0.94
C LEU A 208 8.52 0.59 -0.17
N LYS A 209 7.85 -0.34 -0.87
CA LYS A 209 7.21 -1.52 -0.24
C LYS A 209 8.22 -2.51 0.31
N LEU A 210 9.33 -2.73 -0.39
CA LEU A 210 10.37 -3.66 0.03
C LEU A 210 11.02 -3.19 1.32
N ASP A 211 11.41 -1.92 1.37
CA ASP A 211 12.14 -1.37 2.51
C ASP A 211 11.23 -0.97 3.68
N GLY A 212 9.98 -0.56 3.39
CA GLY A 212 8.94 -0.26 4.37
C GLY A 212 9.17 0.99 5.22
N ARG A 213 10.30 1.69 5.02
CA ARG A 213 10.68 2.95 5.65
C ARG A 213 11.64 3.72 4.75
N ILE A 214 11.71 5.03 4.94
CA ILE A 214 12.70 5.90 4.31
C ILE A 214 13.84 6.13 5.29
N ALA A 215 15.07 5.85 4.87
CA ALA A 215 16.27 6.03 5.68
C ALA A 215 16.93 7.40 5.44
N ASP A 216 17.80 7.80 6.38
CA ASP A 216 18.71 8.95 6.22
C ASP A 216 18.02 10.29 5.92
N ALA A 217 16.86 10.54 6.54
CA ALA A 217 16.13 11.80 6.43
C ALA A 217 16.64 12.90 7.37
N ASP A 218 17.56 12.57 8.30
CA ASP A 218 18.02 13.49 9.36
C ASP A 218 18.73 14.75 8.84
N SER A 219 19.34 14.68 7.65
CA SER A 219 20.03 15.80 7.03
C SER A 219 19.14 16.69 6.16
N ALA A 220 17.91 16.27 5.88
CA ALA A 220 16.97 17.03 5.06
C ALA A 220 16.30 18.14 5.87
N SER A 221 15.96 19.25 5.22
CA SER A 221 15.18 20.30 5.86
C SER A 221 13.76 19.82 6.14
N GLU A 222 13.10 20.45 7.11
CA GLU A 222 11.71 20.11 7.43
C GLU A 222 10.79 20.33 6.22
N GLU A 223 11.00 21.40 5.46
CA GLU A 223 10.25 21.70 4.24
C GLU A 223 10.40 20.60 3.17
N GLU A 224 11.61 20.05 3.02
CA GLU A 224 11.87 18.95 2.09
C GLU A 224 11.18 17.65 2.55
N LYS A 225 11.22 17.36 3.85
CA LYS A 225 10.53 16.20 4.42
C LYS A 225 9.01 16.32 4.27
N VAL A 226 8.44 17.49 4.52
CA VAL A 226 7.00 17.76 4.34
C VAL A 226 6.61 17.58 2.87
N ALA A 227 7.38 18.13 1.93
CA ALA A 227 7.10 17.98 0.50
C ALA A 227 7.12 16.50 0.06
N LEU A 228 8.08 15.72 0.56
CA LEU A 228 8.15 14.28 0.29
C LEU A 228 6.97 13.53 0.95
N ALA A 229 6.62 13.89 2.18
CA ALA A 229 5.48 13.30 2.89
C ALA A 229 4.18 13.47 2.12
N GLU A 230 3.87 14.69 1.68
CA GLU A 230 2.68 15.00 0.88
C GLU A 230 2.64 14.19 -0.42
N SER A 231 3.79 14.09 -1.10
CA SER A 231 3.90 13.32 -2.34
C SER A 231 3.68 11.81 -2.13
N ILE A 232 4.18 11.25 -1.02
CA ILE A 232 3.91 9.87 -0.62
C ILE A 232 2.43 9.69 -0.28
N LEU A 233 1.81 10.61 0.45
CA LEU A 233 0.39 10.54 0.78
C LEU A 233 -0.49 10.63 -0.48
N ALA A 234 -0.09 11.40 -1.49
CA ALA A 234 -0.79 11.49 -2.77
C ALA A 234 -0.68 10.23 -3.66
N SER A 235 0.23 9.30 -3.36
CA SER A 235 0.53 8.11 -4.18
C SER A 235 -0.49 6.96 -4.11
N ARG A 236 -1.77 7.27 -3.86
CA ARG A 236 -2.88 6.30 -3.76
C ARG A 236 -2.93 5.25 -4.90
N PRO A 237 -2.66 5.59 -6.18
CA PRO A 237 -2.71 4.59 -7.26
C PRO A 237 -1.74 3.42 -7.08
N HIS A 238 -0.63 3.61 -6.34
CA HIS A 238 0.45 2.64 -6.23
C HIS A 238 0.66 2.11 -4.80
N LEU A 239 0.35 2.93 -3.78
CA LEU A 239 0.56 2.63 -2.36
C LEU A 239 -0.75 2.71 -1.55
N HIS A 240 -1.04 1.65 -0.81
CA HIS A 240 -2.13 1.65 0.17
C HIS A 240 -1.77 2.52 1.39
N SER A 241 -2.77 3.08 2.08
CA SER A 241 -2.55 3.96 3.26
C SER A 241 -1.74 3.28 4.38
N THR A 242 -1.89 1.96 4.54
CA THR A 242 -1.10 1.15 5.50
C THR A 242 0.39 1.06 5.16
N VAL A 243 0.80 1.47 3.96
CA VAL A 243 2.20 1.59 3.55
C VAL A 243 2.61 3.07 3.52
N ARG A 244 1.77 3.96 2.97
CA ARG A 244 2.02 5.41 2.91
C ARG A 244 2.30 6.00 4.28
N VAL A 245 1.47 5.70 5.28
CA VAL A 245 1.58 6.30 6.62
C VAL A 245 2.87 5.91 7.35
N PRO A 246 3.27 4.62 7.43
CA PRO A 246 4.58 4.25 8.00
C PRO A 246 5.78 4.88 7.29
N LEU A 247 5.73 5.01 5.95
CA LEU A 247 6.79 5.68 5.19
C LEU A 247 6.91 7.15 5.61
N VAL A 248 5.80 7.87 5.70
CA VAL A 248 5.80 9.26 6.18
C VAL A 248 6.28 9.36 7.63
N ALA A 249 5.81 8.46 8.50
CA ALA A 249 6.27 8.42 9.89
C ALA A 249 7.78 8.21 10.02
N SER A 250 8.40 7.46 9.09
CA SER A 250 9.85 7.24 9.09
C SER A 250 10.67 8.47 8.70
N LEU A 251 10.07 9.52 8.15
CA LEU A 251 10.77 10.78 7.85
C LEU A 251 11.14 11.57 9.11
N GLY A 252 10.49 11.28 10.25
CA GLY A 252 10.74 12.01 11.49
C GLY A 252 10.48 13.50 11.32
N LEU A 253 9.25 13.85 10.92
CA LEU A 253 8.80 15.24 10.84
C LEU A 253 8.80 15.87 12.24
N ASP A 254 9.33 17.08 12.34
CA ASP A 254 9.29 17.89 13.56
C ASP A 254 7.92 18.55 13.73
N GLU A 255 7.26 18.89 12.62
CA GLU A 255 5.95 19.52 12.57
C GLU A 255 4.85 18.56 12.07
N LEU A 256 3.62 18.79 12.54
CA LEU A 256 2.46 18.04 12.07
C LEU A 256 2.05 18.55 10.68
N LEU A 257 1.66 17.62 9.80
CA LEU A 257 1.17 17.96 8.48
C LEU A 257 -0.15 18.74 8.56
N GLU A 258 -0.30 19.71 7.66
CA GLU A 258 -1.55 20.44 7.50
C GLU A 258 -2.63 19.52 6.91
N THR A 259 -3.72 19.33 7.67
CA THR A 259 -4.83 18.45 7.24
C THR A 259 -5.37 18.85 5.86
N SER A 260 -5.45 20.15 5.58
CA SER A 260 -5.98 20.73 4.34
C SER A 260 -5.18 20.38 3.09
N THR A 261 -3.89 20.04 3.21
CA THR A 261 -3.05 19.66 2.05
C THR A 261 -3.20 18.19 1.67
N ILE A 262 -3.76 17.37 2.58
CA ILE A 262 -3.92 15.93 2.39
C ILE A 262 -5.31 15.64 1.83
N GLN A 263 -5.39 14.99 0.67
CA GLN A 263 -6.69 14.67 0.07
C GLN A 263 -7.47 13.64 0.90
N ALA A 264 -8.72 13.98 1.26
CA ALA A 264 -9.69 13.06 1.84
C ALA A 264 -9.99 11.88 0.90
N GLU A 265 -9.97 10.65 1.42
CA GLU A 265 -10.24 9.44 0.64
C GLU A 265 -11.01 8.38 1.46
N ASN A 266 -11.88 7.63 0.78
CA ASN A 266 -12.50 6.44 1.35
C ASN A 266 -11.44 5.36 1.64
N GLY A 267 -10.95 5.34 2.87
CA GLY A 267 -9.94 4.43 3.38
C GLY A 267 -9.47 4.81 4.78
N ALA A 268 -8.61 3.98 5.38
CA ALA A 268 -8.12 4.17 6.74
C ALA A 268 -7.08 5.31 6.90
N LEU A 269 -6.87 6.16 5.89
CA LEU A 269 -5.77 7.12 5.85
C LEU A 269 -5.75 8.05 7.07
N PHE A 270 -6.82 8.80 7.30
CA PHE A 270 -6.87 9.78 8.40
C PHE A 270 -6.85 9.12 9.78
N ALA A 271 -7.46 7.94 9.93
CA ALA A 271 -7.36 7.17 11.17
C ALA A 271 -5.90 6.77 11.46
N LEU A 272 -5.15 6.36 10.44
CA LEU A 272 -3.72 6.03 10.57
C LEU A 272 -2.85 7.26 10.82
N LEU A 273 -3.14 8.40 10.19
CA LEU A 273 -2.42 9.67 10.37
C LEU A 273 -2.53 10.17 11.81
N VAL A 274 -3.75 10.24 12.37
CA VAL A 274 -3.95 10.63 13.77
C VAL A 274 -3.29 9.63 14.73
N LYS A 275 -3.46 8.32 14.47
CA LYS A 275 -2.84 7.27 15.30
C LYS A 275 -1.31 7.37 15.33
N SER A 276 -0.71 7.80 14.22
CA SER A 276 0.74 7.95 14.09
C SER A 276 1.23 9.35 14.46
N ASN A 277 0.35 10.22 14.96
CA ASN A 277 0.65 11.60 15.32
C ASN A 277 1.31 12.38 14.17
N LEU A 278 0.77 12.26 12.96
CA LEU A 278 1.24 12.96 11.75
C LEU A 278 0.37 14.15 11.36
N VAL A 279 -0.85 14.20 11.87
CA VAL A 279 -1.77 15.34 11.75
C VAL A 279 -2.31 15.65 13.14
N LYS A 280 -2.87 16.84 13.31
CA LYS A 280 -3.53 17.20 14.56
C LYS A 280 -4.74 16.31 14.83
N ASP A 281 -4.96 15.97 16.10
CA ASP A 281 -6.14 15.24 16.54
C ASP A 281 -7.17 16.27 17.07
N GLU A 282 -7.81 16.97 16.14
CA GLU A 282 -8.72 18.10 16.41
C GLU A 282 -9.97 18.10 15.53
N SER A 283 -10.89 19.04 15.78
CA SER A 283 -12.16 19.18 15.05
C SER A 283 -11.94 19.28 13.54
N ASP A 284 -11.02 20.14 13.11
CA ASP A 284 -10.77 20.47 11.70
C ASP A 284 -10.35 19.21 10.92
N THR A 285 -9.64 18.29 11.56
CA THR A 285 -9.25 17.01 10.96
C THR A 285 -10.44 16.06 10.77
N TYR A 286 -11.41 16.07 11.69
CA TYR A 286 -12.65 15.31 11.53
C TYR A 286 -13.58 15.96 10.49
N GLU A 287 -13.69 17.28 10.47
CA GLU A 287 -14.48 18.03 9.47
C GLU A 287 -13.95 17.79 8.06
N HIS A 288 -12.63 17.75 7.89
CA HIS A 288 -12.02 17.48 6.59
C HIS A 288 -12.42 16.13 5.98
N ILE A 289 -12.86 15.17 6.80
CA ILE A 289 -13.35 13.87 6.36
C ILE A 289 -14.86 13.73 6.35
N GLU A 290 -15.63 14.82 6.51
CA GLU A 290 -17.11 14.79 6.63
C GLU A 290 -17.81 14.00 5.51
N ASN A 291 -17.28 14.10 4.28
CA ASN A 291 -17.87 13.51 3.07
C ASN A 291 -17.42 12.06 2.81
N ILE A 292 -16.63 11.47 3.73
CA ILE A 292 -16.16 10.09 3.65
C ILE A 292 -17.22 9.14 4.24
N ASP A 293 -17.29 7.91 3.73
CA ASP A 293 -18.20 6.88 4.23
C ASP A 293 -18.05 6.69 5.76
N TRP A 294 -19.18 6.51 6.44
CA TRP A 294 -19.24 6.38 7.90
C TRP A 294 -18.24 5.37 8.48
N GLN A 295 -18.03 4.23 7.82
CA GLN A 295 -17.11 3.20 8.31
C GLN A 295 -15.67 3.71 8.53
N TRP A 296 -15.23 4.70 7.74
CA TRP A 296 -13.88 5.28 7.86
C TRP A 296 -13.85 6.40 8.90
N ARG A 297 -14.92 7.19 9.00
CA ARG A 297 -15.09 8.18 10.07
C ARG A 297 -15.18 7.51 11.45
N GLU A 298 -15.85 6.36 11.54
CA GLU A 298 -15.86 5.52 12.75
C GLU A 298 -14.44 5.09 13.15
N GLN A 299 -13.63 4.64 12.18
CA GLN A 299 -12.23 4.26 12.44
C GLN A 299 -11.38 5.44 12.91
N PHE A 300 -11.62 6.64 12.38
CA PHE A 300 -10.97 7.85 12.86
C PHE A 300 -11.31 8.10 14.33
N ILE A 301 -12.61 8.10 14.69
CA ILE A 301 -13.06 8.31 16.07
C ILE A 301 -12.45 7.26 17.01
N ALA A 302 -12.36 6.00 16.56
CA ALA A 302 -11.77 4.92 17.34
C ALA A 302 -10.25 5.05 17.50
N ALA A 303 -9.56 5.65 16.53
CA ALA A 303 -8.12 5.88 16.55
C ALA A 303 -7.73 7.14 17.32
N SER A 304 -8.60 8.14 17.34
CA SER A 304 -8.39 9.41 18.03
C SER A 304 -8.31 9.23 19.55
N SER A 305 -7.32 9.89 20.14
CA SER A 305 -7.14 9.94 21.59
C SER A 305 -7.82 11.16 22.20
N ALA A 306 -8.06 12.20 21.40
CA ALA A 306 -8.59 13.48 21.82
C ALA A 306 -10.06 13.73 21.42
N PHE A 307 -10.70 12.86 20.63
CA PHE A 307 -12.06 13.07 20.08
C PHE A 307 -13.07 13.53 21.11
N LYS A 308 -13.05 12.92 22.30
CA LYS A 308 -13.94 13.27 23.42
C LYS A 308 -13.85 14.76 23.82
N ASN A 309 -12.70 15.39 23.63
CA ASN A 309 -12.41 16.74 24.10
C ASN A 309 -12.89 17.83 23.13
N TYR A 310 -13.01 17.51 21.83
CA TYR A 310 -13.43 18.47 20.81
C TYR A 310 -14.75 18.12 20.14
N MET A 311 -15.36 16.96 20.41
CA MET A 311 -16.66 16.62 19.84
C MET A 311 -17.74 17.63 20.26
N THR A 312 -18.46 18.16 19.26
CA THR A 312 -19.61 19.05 19.45
C THR A 312 -20.87 18.46 18.82
N PRO A 313 -22.07 18.92 19.23
CA PRO A 313 -23.33 18.56 18.60
C PRO A 313 -23.33 18.79 17.09
N GLU A 314 -22.80 19.92 16.62
CA GLU A 314 -22.74 20.28 15.20
C GLU A 314 -21.82 19.34 14.42
N LEU A 315 -20.66 18.99 15.00
CA LEU A 315 -19.67 18.13 14.36
C LEU A 315 -20.14 16.68 14.19
N VAL A 316 -20.90 16.18 15.17
CA VAL A 316 -21.30 14.77 15.26
C VAL A 316 -22.76 14.56 14.84
N GLY A 317 -23.53 15.63 14.64
CA GLY A 317 -24.99 15.61 14.52
C GLY A 317 -25.52 14.55 13.56
N ASP A 318 -25.00 14.52 12.33
CA ASP A 318 -25.38 13.58 11.28
C ASP A 318 -24.94 12.13 11.56
N ASP A 319 -23.89 11.98 12.38
CA ASP A 319 -23.30 10.70 12.74
C ASP A 319 -23.85 10.08 14.01
N LEU A 320 -24.56 10.87 14.82
CA LEU A 320 -24.85 10.53 16.21
C LEU A 320 -25.49 9.15 16.36
N GLY A 321 -26.41 8.79 15.46
CA GLY A 321 -27.06 7.49 15.46
C GLY A 321 -26.08 6.34 15.24
N ASN A 322 -25.19 6.48 14.27
CA ASN A 322 -24.17 5.49 14.00
C ASN A 322 -23.12 5.45 15.12
N LEU A 323 -22.74 6.62 15.65
CA LEU A 323 -21.78 6.74 16.75
C LEU A 323 -22.26 5.98 17.99
N LEU A 324 -23.50 6.21 18.41
CA LEU A 324 -24.06 5.61 19.61
C LEU A 324 -24.30 4.10 19.45
N SER A 325 -24.62 3.64 18.24
CA SER A 325 -24.82 2.22 17.95
C SER A 325 -23.52 1.42 17.72
N SER A 326 -22.42 2.09 17.35
CA SER A 326 -21.12 1.49 17.05
C SER A 326 -20.56 0.55 18.13
N GLY A 327 -20.01 -0.61 17.75
CA GLY A 327 -19.24 -1.44 18.67
C GLY A 327 -17.80 -0.96 18.90
N ASN A 328 -17.28 -0.15 17.99
CA ASN A 328 -15.87 0.24 17.92
C ASN A 328 -15.59 1.53 18.71
N ILE A 329 -16.59 2.41 18.85
CA ILE A 329 -16.43 3.68 19.55
C ILE A 329 -16.50 3.47 21.06
N SER A 330 -15.52 4.05 21.76
CA SER A 330 -15.36 3.87 23.20
C SER A 330 -16.55 4.41 24.00
N LYS A 331 -16.90 3.71 25.08
CA LYS A 331 -18.01 4.10 25.96
C LYS A 331 -17.87 5.53 26.53
N PRO A 332 -16.67 6.02 26.93
CA PRO A 332 -16.52 7.39 27.42
C PRO A 332 -16.96 8.48 26.44
N ILE A 333 -16.76 8.30 25.13
CA ILE A 333 -17.23 9.22 24.09
C ILE A 333 -18.76 9.27 24.11
N LYS A 334 -19.40 8.10 24.09
CA LYS A 334 -20.86 7.98 24.10
C LYS A 334 -21.50 8.51 25.38
N LEU A 335 -20.82 8.38 26.52
CA LEU A 335 -21.30 8.94 27.78
C LEU A 335 -21.25 10.46 27.78
N ALA A 336 -20.22 11.08 27.17
CA ALA A 336 -20.15 12.53 27.06
C ALA A 336 -21.27 13.12 26.19
N VAL A 337 -21.75 12.37 25.18
CA VAL A 337 -22.98 12.73 24.45
C VAL A 337 -24.20 12.80 25.39
N LEU A 338 -24.34 11.85 26.32
CA LEU A 338 -25.45 11.86 27.28
C LEU A 338 -25.36 12.99 28.30
N ASP A 339 -24.14 13.41 28.66
CA ASP A 339 -23.94 14.51 29.59
C ASP A 339 -24.46 15.85 29.02
N ASN A 340 -24.44 16.01 27.69
CA ASN A 340 -24.98 17.17 26.95
C ASN A 340 -26.17 16.79 26.04
N ALA A 341 -27.01 15.84 26.46
CA ALA A 341 -28.03 15.22 25.61
C ALA A 341 -29.00 16.19 24.93
N SER A 342 -29.34 17.32 25.57
CA SER A 342 -30.24 18.35 25.00
C SER A 342 -29.70 18.94 23.70
N GLU A 343 -28.42 19.31 23.67
CA GLU A 343 -27.79 19.92 22.49
C GLU A 343 -27.63 18.89 21.37
N TYR A 344 -27.12 17.70 21.69
CA TYR A 344 -26.99 16.60 20.72
C TYR A 344 -28.34 16.15 20.13
N SER A 345 -29.42 16.19 20.91
CA SER A 345 -30.77 15.86 20.42
C SER A 345 -31.30 16.89 19.40
N GLN A 346 -30.87 18.15 19.49
CA GLN A 346 -31.26 19.22 18.58
C GLN A 346 -30.43 19.20 17.29
N ALA A 347 -29.14 18.87 17.38
CA ALA A 347 -28.23 18.84 16.25
C ALA A 347 -28.33 17.56 15.39
N THR A 348 -29.18 16.60 15.77
CA THR A 348 -29.26 15.29 15.10
C THR A 348 -30.60 15.02 14.43
N ASP A 349 -30.67 13.95 13.65
CA ASP A 349 -31.87 13.49 12.96
C ASP A 349 -32.77 12.59 13.85
N ALA A 350 -33.81 12.00 13.25
CA ALA A 350 -34.68 11.08 13.98
C ALA A 350 -33.99 9.74 14.33
N ALA A 351 -32.99 9.30 13.56
CA ALA A 351 -32.22 8.10 13.90
C ALA A 351 -31.32 8.34 15.12
N GLY A 352 -30.59 9.46 15.15
CA GLY A 352 -29.76 9.87 16.28
C GLY A 352 -30.54 9.99 17.58
N ARG A 353 -31.71 10.65 17.58
CA ARG A 353 -32.58 10.73 18.77
C ARG A 353 -33.03 9.36 19.29
N ARG A 354 -33.34 8.41 18.39
CA ARG A 354 -33.73 7.04 18.78
C ARG A 354 -32.57 6.30 19.43
N GLU A 355 -31.37 6.41 18.87
CA GLU A 355 -30.18 5.78 19.44
C GLU A 355 -29.74 6.45 20.75
N LEU A 356 -29.93 7.76 20.89
CA LEU A 356 -29.74 8.48 22.16
C LEU A 356 -30.64 7.91 23.26
N ALA A 357 -31.93 7.74 22.98
CA ALA A 357 -32.88 7.10 23.89
C ALA A 357 -32.47 5.66 24.24
N ARG A 358 -32.11 4.85 23.22
CA ARG A 358 -31.69 3.45 23.42
C ARG A 358 -30.43 3.36 24.28
N PHE A 359 -29.43 4.20 24.01
CA PHE A 359 -28.17 4.21 24.74
C PHE A 359 -28.35 4.71 26.18
N ALA A 360 -29.20 5.70 26.41
CA ALA A 360 -29.53 6.18 27.75
C ALA A 360 -30.19 5.09 28.61
N LEU A 361 -31.19 4.38 28.07
CA LEU A 361 -31.84 3.27 28.77
C LEU A 361 -30.87 2.13 29.07
N ALA A 362 -30.06 1.71 28.09
CA ALA A 362 -29.06 0.66 28.27
C ALA A 362 -28.03 0.98 29.37
N ASN A 363 -27.78 2.27 29.61
CA ASN A 363 -26.86 2.74 30.65
C ASN A 363 -27.55 3.30 31.89
N LYS A 364 -28.88 3.16 32.00
CA LYS A 364 -29.70 3.66 33.13
C LYS A 364 -29.46 5.15 33.43
N ARG A 365 -29.30 5.95 32.38
CA ARG A 365 -29.14 7.39 32.46
C ARG A 365 -30.48 8.08 32.19
N GLN A 366 -30.82 9.05 33.03
CA GLN A 366 -31.98 9.90 32.80
C GLN A 366 -31.65 10.91 31.69
N LEU A 367 -32.59 11.09 30.75
CA LEU A 367 -32.51 12.14 29.75
C LEU A 367 -33.28 13.39 30.22
N PRO A 368 -32.82 14.60 29.85
CA PRO A 368 -33.59 15.82 30.02
C PRO A 368 -34.99 15.74 29.37
N LEU A 369 -35.97 16.43 29.94
CA LEU A 369 -37.37 16.31 29.52
C LEU A 369 -37.60 16.81 28.08
N ASP A 370 -36.91 17.88 27.67
CA ASP A 370 -36.92 18.42 26.30
C ASP A 370 -36.45 17.37 25.27
N VAL A 371 -35.47 16.54 25.62
CA VAL A 371 -35.05 15.41 24.78
C VAL A 371 -36.17 14.37 24.67
N VAL A 372 -36.81 14.03 25.80
CA VAL A 372 -37.92 13.06 25.84
C VAL A 372 -39.11 13.53 24.99
N GLU A 373 -39.40 14.83 24.98
CA GLU A 373 -40.45 15.45 24.16
C GLU A 373 -40.23 15.32 22.66
N ALA A 374 -38.98 15.28 22.22
CA ALA A 374 -38.63 15.12 20.81
C ALA A 374 -38.75 13.66 20.31
N LEU A 375 -38.78 12.67 21.22
CA LEU A 375 -38.74 11.24 20.86
C LEU A 375 -39.97 10.72 20.11
N PRO A 376 -41.23 11.12 20.42
CA PRO A 376 -42.39 10.75 19.61
C PRO A 376 -42.25 11.20 18.15
N GLY A 377 -41.76 12.41 17.91
CA GLY A 377 -41.49 12.94 16.57
C GLY A 377 -40.41 12.14 15.81
N ALA A 378 -39.45 11.57 16.54
CA ALA A 378 -38.45 10.65 16.02
C ALA A 378 -38.98 9.22 15.75
N ARG A 379 -40.29 8.97 15.93
CA ARG A 379 -40.94 7.65 15.79
C ARG A 379 -40.33 6.59 16.73
N THR A 380 -39.93 7.02 17.92
CA THR A 380 -39.45 6.13 18.98
C THR A 380 -40.61 5.27 19.51
N SER A 381 -40.33 4.03 19.93
CA SER A 381 -41.38 3.15 20.46
C SER A 381 -42.04 3.75 21.70
N ALA A 382 -43.37 3.62 21.81
CA ALA A 382 -44.09 4.19 22.95
C ALA A 382 -43.57 3.65 24.30
N SER A 383 -43.22 2.36 24.38
CA SER A 383 -42.60 1.77 25.57
C SER A 383 -41.32 2.50 25.99
N THR A 384 -40.44 2.81 25.03
CA THR A 384 -39.18 3.54 25.29
C THR A 384 -39.47 4.96 25.79
N VAL A 385 -40.42 5.66 25.16
CA VAL A 385 -40.78 7.03 25.56
C VAL A 385 -41.41 7.04 26.95
N ILE A 386 -42.33 6.13 27.25
CA ILE A 386 -42.96 6.04 28.58
C ILE A 386 -41.92 5.69 29.66
N GLU A 387 -40.96 4.82 29.35
CA GLU A 387 -39.87 4.48 30.28
C GLU A 387 -38.98 5.69 30.59
N LEU A 388 -38.62 6.49 29.58
CA LEU A 388 -37.83 7.70 29.76
C LEU A 388 -38.63 8.87 30.36
N LEU A 389 -39.95 8.88 30.19
CA LEU A 389 -40.86 9.88 30.77
C LEU A 389 -41.11 9.63 32.25
N ALA A 390 -41.09 8.37 32.70
CA ALA A 390 -41.48 7.99 34.06
C ALA A 390 -40.78 8.79 35.19
N PRO A 391 -39.47 9.09 35.12
CA PRO A 391 -38.79 9.91 36.13
C PRO A 391 -39.30 11.35 36.22
N HIS A 392 -39.87 11.90 35.14
CA HIS A 392 -40.31 13.30 35.05
C HIS A 392 -41.77 13.51 35.45
N LEU A 393 -42.54 12.42 35.67
CA LEU A 393 -44.00 12.47 35.90
C LEU A 393 -44.42 13.30 37.13
N GLY A 394 -43.53 13.43 38.12
CA GLY A 394 -43.77 14.20 39.34
C GLY A 394 -43.63 15.71 39.15
N GLU A 395 -42.86 16.16 38.17
CA GLU A 395 -42.49 17.57 37.97
C GLU A 395 -43.06 18.15 36.66
N ILE A 396 -43.41 17.29 35.70
CA ILE A 396 -43.99 17.70 34.41
C ILE A 396 -45.40 18.29 34.56
N ASP A 397 -45.63 19.41 33.87
CA ASP A 397 -46.95 20.01 33.75
C ASP A 397 -47.88 19.24 32.79
N ASP A 398 -49.18 19.48 32.93
CA ASP A 398 -50.21 18.76 32.18
C ASP A 398 -50.13 19.03 30.67
N ALA A 399 -49.76 20.24 30.27
CA ALA A 399 -49.71 20.61 28.85
C ALA A 399 -48.61 19.83 28.12
N ARG A 400 -47.40 19.78 28.69
CA ARG A 400 -46.26 19.01 28.17
C ARG A 400 -46.54 17.51 28.20
N LEU A 401 -47.06 17.00 29.33
CA LEU A 401 -47.42 15.58 29.44
C LEU A 401 -48.42 15.16 28.35
N PHE A 402 -49.51 15.91 28.18
CA PHE A 402 -50.53 15.58 27.19
C PHE A 402 -50.04 15.75 25.75
N ALA A 403 -49.14 16.70 25.48
CA ALA A 403 -48.49 16.83 24.17
C ALA A 403 -47.69 15.57 23.81
N ILE A 404 -46.88 15.05 24.74
CA ILE A 404 -46.11 13.81 24.55
C ILE A 404 -47.05 12.63 24.28
N LEU A 405 -48.07 12.43 25.13
CA LEU A 405 -49.01 11.32 24.99
C LEU A 405 -49.82 11.40 23.69
N SER A 406 -50.20 12.61 23.26
CA SER A 406 -50.86 12.83 21.97
C SER A 406 -49.96 12.42 20.80
N ALA A 407 -48.68 12.81 20.85
CA ALA A 407 -47.71 12.50 19.79
C ALA A 407 -47.36 11.01 19.69
N LEU A 408 -47.51 10.24 20.78
CA LEU A 408 -47.38 8.78 20.78
C LEU A 408 -48.52 8.06 20.04
N GLY A 409 -49.64 8.74 19.79
CA GLY A 409 -50.82 8.16 19.17
C GLY A 409 -51.55 7.14 20.06
N THR A 410 -52.49 6.40 19.47
CA THR A 410 -53.28 5.39 20.18
C THR A 410 -52.36 4.25 20.67
N PRO A 411 -52.51 3.77 21.92
CA PRO A 411 -53.56 4.06 22.90
C PRO A 411 -53.28 5.27 23.80
N TYR A 412 -52.10 5.86 23.76
CA TYR A 412 -51.66 6.89 24.72
C TYR A 412 -52.34 8.24 24.49
N SER A 413 -52.65 8.61 23.25
CA SER A 413 -53.38 9.84 22.93
C SER A 413 -54.78 9.89 23.56
N GLN A 414 -55.40 8.74 23.78
CA GLN A 414 -56.70 8.60 24.44
C GLN A 414 -56.63 8.92 25.95
N LEU A 415 -55.44 8.97 26.53
CA LEU A 415 -55.20 9.26 27.95
C LEU A 415 -54.96 10.76 28.22
N THR A 416 -55.34 11.64 27.29
CA THR A 416 -55.16 13.10 27.40
C THR A 416 -56.44 13.83 27.82
N GLU A 417 -57.58 13.13 27.83
CA GLU A 417 -58.88 13.69 28.20
C GLU A 417 -59.73 12.67 28.97
N VAL A 418 -60.75 13.13 29.69
CA VAL A 418 -61.78 12.27 30.30
C VAL A 418 -62.71 11.67 29.24
N GLY A 419 -63.29 10.49 29.47
CA GLY A 419 -64.01 9.79 28.41
C GLY A 419 -64.65 8.47 28.82
N ARG A 420 -65.30 7.81 27.84
CA ARG A 420 -65.93 6.48 28.00
C ARG A 420 -65.15 5.35 27.32
N ASP A 421 -64.16 5.70 26.52
CA ASP A 421 -63.24 4.78 25.89
C ASP A 421 -62.34 4.10 26.92
N GLN A 422 -61.86 2.91 26.58
CA GLN A 422 -61.03 2.05 27.43
C GLN A 422 -59.70 1.74 26.71
N PRO A 423 -58.75 2.70 26.69
CA PRO A 423 -57.43 2.47 26.11
C PRO A 423 -56.75 1.27 26.76
N LYS A 424 -56.07 0.47 25.93
CA LYS A 424 -55.32 -0.71 26.36
C LYS A 424 -53.83 -0.41 26.30
N VAL A 425 -53.17 -0.28 27.44
CA VAL A 425 -51.74 0.03 27.53
C VAL A 425 -50.93 -1.17 28.01
N SER A 426 -49.62 -1.13 27.77
CA SER A 426 -48.71 -2.15 28.28
C SER A 426 -48.71 -2.18 29.82
N ASN A 427 -48.39 -3.34 30.40
CA ASN A 427 -48.26 -3.49 31.85
C ASN A 427 -46.78 -3.48 32.25
N THR A 428 -46.13 -2.32 32.09
CA THR A 428 -44.77 -2.10 32.59
C THR A 428 -44.80 -1.24 33.87
N PRO A 429 -43.73 -1.25 34.70
CA PRO A 429 -43.63 -0.34 35.84
C PRO A 429 -43.80 1.13 35.45
N SER A 430 -43.31 1.51 34.26
CA SER A 430 -43.39 2.86 33.71
C SER A 430 -44.82 3.22 33.28
N ASP A 431 -45.55 2.30 32.64
CA ASP A 431 -46.97 2.48 32.34
C ASP A 431 -47.80 2.62 33.63
N GLN A 432 -47.52 1.81 34.66
CA GLN A 432 -48.19 1.94 35.95
C GLN A 432 -47.86 3.26 36.66
N ALA A 433 -46.64 3.77 36.52
CA ALA A 433 -46.28 5.09 37.03
C ALA A 433 -47.06 6.20 36.29
N LEU A 434 -47.17 6.10 34.96
CA LEU A 434 -47.99 7.00 34.15
C LEU A 434 -49.46 6.98 34.58
N LEU A 435 -50.07 5.82 34.74
CA LEU A 435 -51.48 5.71 35.14
C LEU A 435 -51.75 6.28 36.54
N ARG A 436 -50.83 6.09 37.50
CA ARG A 436 -50.89 6.74 38.82
C ARG A 436 -50.83 8.26 38.69
N SER A 437 -49.93 8.76 37.85
CA SER A 437 -49.76 10.18 37.54
C SER A 437 -51.04 10.79 36.95
N LEU A 438 -51.68 10.10 36.01
CA LEU A 438 -52.93 10.51 35.36
C LEU A 438 -54.17 10.37 36.27
N HIS A 439 -54.16 9.43 37.21
CA HIS A 439 -55.20 9.30 38.23
C HIS A 439 -55.19 10.50 39.19
N ALA A 440 -54.00 10.91 39.63
CA ALA A 440 -53.85 12.10 40.47
C ALA A 440 -54.33 13.38 39.77
N ARG A 441 -54.15 13.45 38.44
CA ARG A 441 -54.64 14.55 37.57
C ARG A 441 -56.12 14.42 37.19
N GLY A 442 -56.81 13.37 37.63
CA GLY A 442 -58.24 13.19 37.39
C GLY A 442 -58.63 12.74 35.98
N ILE A 443 -57.68 12.25 35.18
CA ILE A 443 -57.97 11.68 33.84
C ILE A 443 -58.38 10.21 33.95
N VAL A 444 -57.65 9.43 34.75
CA VAL A 444 -57.90 7.99 34.96
C VAL A 444 -58.72 7.78 36.24
N SER A 445 -59.66 6.83 36.21
CA SER A 445 -60.48 6.43 37.37
C SER A 445 -59.91 5.21 38.06
N THR A 446 -59.74 4.09 37.33
CA THR A 446 -59.33 2.79 37.87
C THR A 446 -58.67 1.97 36.76
N TRP A 447 -57.82 1.03 37.15
CA TRP A 447 -57.24 0.00 36.28
C TRP A 447 -56.83 -1.20 37.14
N ASP A 448 -56.74 -2.39 36.57
CA ASP A 448 -56.20 -3.57 37.26
C ASP A 448 -54.67 -3.64 37.02
N PRO A 449 -53.83 -3.55 38.07
CA PRO A 449 -52.38 -3.62 37.93
C PRO A 449 -51.86 -5.01 37.50
N HIS A 450 -52.68 -6.06 37.55
CA HIS A 450 -52.30 -7.42 37.17
C HIS A 450 -52.74 -7.81 35.75
N GLU A 451 -53.62 -7.03 35.11
CA GLU A 451 -54.14 -7.31 33.77
C GLU A 451 -53.10 -7.03 32.67
N ARG A 452 -53.08 -7.84 31.59
CA ARG A 452 -52.11 -7.74 30.49
C ARG A 452 -52.79 -7.93 29.12
N PRO A 453 -52.91 -6.88 28.28
CA PRO A 453 -52.61 -5.46 28.54
C PRO A 453 -53.54 -4.86 29.61
N ILE A 454 -53.14 -3.75 30.22
CA ILE A 454 -53.98 -3.02 31.20
C ILE A 454 -55.15 -2.38 30.45
N VAL A 455 -56.38 -2.66 30.87
CA VAL A 455 -57.57 -1.92 30.42
C VAL A 455 -57.80 -0.73 31.35
N VAL A 456 -57.72 0.49 30.80
CA VAL A 456 -57.79 1.72 31.61
C VAL A 456 -59.21 2.26 31.62
N ASN A 457 -59.83 2.40 32.80
CA ASN A 457 -61.11 3.08 32.95
C ASN A 457 -60.88 4.58 33.19
N LYS A 458 -61.29 5.41 32.23
CA LYS A 458 -61.19 6.88 32.32
C LYS A 458 -62.25 7.48 33.24
N ARG A 459 -62.00 8.66 33.81
CA ARG A 459 -63.06 9.42 34.50
C ARG A 459 -64.11 9.87 33.48
N ARG A 460 -65.36 9.95 33.93
CA ARG A 460 -66.47 10.45 33.10
C ARG A 460 -66.45 11.98 33.11
N LYS A 461 -66.79 12.56 31.95
CA LYS A 461 -66.92 14.01 31.77
C LYS A 461 -68.10 14.58 32.54
#